data_AF-A0A6L9ITH5-F1
#
_entry.id   AF-A0A6L9ITH5-F1
#
_cell.length_a   1.000
_cell.length_b   1.000
_cell.length_c   1.000
_cell.angle_alpha   90.00
_cell.angle_beta   90.00
_cell.angle_gamma   90.00
#
_symmetry.space_group_name_H-M   'P 1'
#
loop_
_entity.id
_entity.type
_entity.pdbx_description
1 polymer ?
#
loop_
_entity_poly.entity_id
_entity_poly.type
_entity_poly.pdbx_seq_one_letter_code
_entity_poly.pdbx_strand_id
1 'polypeptide(L)'
;MLRFFVSLIVGLIIGAGIGIYLGWWQFPVEYVDSPASALAEIHKDDYTLMIANGYLANGDRIGAEERLRVLGIDDVPGHVQTVTERFINNSRAVADIRALVAFAAAFDRLTPLMAPYQLVSAPELGP
;
A
#
# COMPACT_ATOMS: atom_id res chain seq x y z
N MET A 1 -57.96 -11.03 -10.88
CA MET A 1 -56.78 -10.30 -10.37
C MET A 1 -55.99 -11.09 -9.34
N LEU A 2 -56.62 -11.64 -8.29
CA LEU A 2 -55.93 -12.36 -7.20
C LEU A 2 -55.03 -13.53 -7.66
N ARG A 3 -55.47 -14.35 -8.63
CA ARG A 3 -54.71 -15.50 -9.15
C ARG A 3 -53.39 -15.11 -9.82
N PHE A 4 -53.36 -13.95 -10.47
CA PHE A 4 -52.17 -13.42 -11.14
C PHE A 4 -51.14 -12.90 -10.12
N PHE A 5 -51.63 -12.23 -9.08
CA PHE A 5 -50.78 -11.82 -7.95
C PHE A 5 -50.17 -13.00 -7.22
N VAL A 6 -50.93 -14.09 -7.01
CA VAL A 6 -50.41 -15.31 -6.38
C VAL A 6 -49.33 -15.95 -7.25
N SER A 7 -49.54 -16.10 -8.57
CA SER A 7 -48.51 -16.65 -9.45
C SER A 7 -47.24 -15.80 -9.49
N LEU A 8 -47.38 -14.47 -9.40
CA LEU A 8 -46.26 -13.54 -9.37
C LEU A 8 -45.44 -13.70 -8.08
N ILE A 9 -46.12 -13.76 -6.93
CA ILE A 9 -45.46 -13.95 -5.63
C ILE A 9 -44.76 -15.31 -5.56
N VAL A 10 -45.40 -16.38 -6.05
CA VAL A 10 -44.79 -17.71 -6.07
C VAL A 10 -43.54 -17.74 -6.96
N GLY A 11 -43.60 -17.17 -8.16
CA GLY A 11 -42.43 -17.06 -9.03
C GLY A 11 -41.29 -16.27 -8.40
N LEU A 12 -41.61 -15.18 -7.70
CA LEU A 12 -40.62 -14.36 -7.00
C LEU A 12 -39.97 -15.11 -5.84
N ILE A 13 -40.73 -15.84 -5.04
CA ILE A 13 -40.21 -16.64 -3.92
C ILE A 13 -39.30 -17.75 -4.46
N ILE A 14 -39.70 -18.43 -5.53
CA ILE A 14 -38.91 -19.49 -6.14
C ILE A 14 -37.60 -18.92 -6.71
N GLY A 15 -37.69 -17.83 -7.47
CA GLY A 15 -36.51 -17.16 -8.04
C GLY A 15 -35.54 -16.66 -6.97
N ALA A 16 -36.06 -16.03 -5.92
CA ALA A 16 -35.25 -15.57 -4.78
C ALA A 16 -34.61 -16.74 -4.03
N GLY A 17 -35.37 -17.82 -3.79
CA GLY A 17 -34.86 -19.02 -3.13
C GLY A 17 -33.73 -19.68 -3.91
N ILE A 18 -33.90 -19.83 -5.23
CA ILE A 18 -32.84 -20.36 -6.11
C ILE A 18 -31.63 -19.43 -6.14
N GLY A 19 -31.83 -18.12 -6.25
CA GLY A 19 -30.76 -17.13 -6.25
C GLY A 19 -29.92 -17.16 -4.97
N ILE A 20 -30.57 -17.21 -3.81
CA ILE A 20 -29.91 -17.29 -2.50
C ILE A 20 -29.17 -18.63 -2.36
N TYR A 21 -29.81 -19.73 -2.74
CA TYR A 21 -29.18 -21.07 -2.68
C TYR A 21 -27.91 -21.14 -3.52
N LEU A 22 -27.97 -20.66 -4.77
CA LEU A 22 -26.81 -20.64 -5.66
C LEU A 22 -25.70 -19.70 -5.14
N GLY A 23 -26.08 -18.51 -4.66
CA GLY A 23 -25.13 -17.51 -4.17
C GLY A 23 -24.46 -17.87 -2.85
N TRP A 24 -25.08 -18.70 -2.01
CA TRP A 24 -24.53 -19.03 -0.68
C TRP A 24 -23.91 -20.42 -0.59
N TRP A 25 -24.48 -21.41 -1.28
CA TRP A 25 -24.07 -22.82 -1.13
C TRP A 25 -23.23 -23.32 -2.31
N GLN A 26 -23.56 -22.91 -3.54
CA GLN A 26 -22.87 -23.40 -4.74
C GLN A 26 -21.63 -22.55 -5.11
N PHE A 27 -21.68 -21.24 -4.84
CA PHE A 27 -20.59 -20.30 -5.10
C PHE A 27 -20.29 -19.50 -3.83
N PRO A 28 -19.67 -20.11 -2.80
CA PRO A 28 -19.19 -19.33 -1.67
C PRO A 28 -18.25 -18.23 -2.17
N VAL A 29 -18.40 -17.02 -1.64
CA VAL A 29 -17.40 -15.97 -1.85
C VAL A 29 -16.09 -16.46 -1.25
N GLU A 30 -15.14 -16.82 -2.10
CA GLU A 30 -13.76 -16.95 -1.70
C GLU A 30 -13.21 -15.53 -1.55
N TYR A 31 -13.14 -15.07 -0.29
CA TYR A 31 -12.23 -13.99 0.06
C TYR A 31 -10.82 -14.55 -0.10
N VAL A 32 -10.26 -14.43 -1.30
CA VAL A 32 -8.84 -14.64 -1.49
C VAL A 32 -8.17 -13.51 -0.72
N ASP A 33 -7.60 -13.83 0.44
CA ASP A 33 -6.72 -12.93 1.18
C ASP A 33 -5.65 -12.47 0.20
N SER A 34 -5.86 -11.27 -0.36
CA SER A 34 -5.00 -10.76 -1.42
C SER A 34 -3.69 -10.40 -0.74
N PRO A 35 -2.59 -11.09 -1.05
CA PRO A 35 -1.34 -10.85 -0.35
C PRO A 35 -0.89 -9.42 -0.62
N ALA A 36 -0.15 -8.80 0.30
CA ALA A 36 0.37 -7.45 0.10
C ALA A 36 1.30 -7.34 -1.14
N SER A 37 1.79 -8.46 -1.65
CA SER A 37 2.50 -8.54 -2.93
C SER A 37 1.61 -8.29 -4.15
N ALA A 38 0.31 -8.55 -4.06
CA ALA A 38 -0.68 -8.31 -5.13
C ALA A 38 -1.17 -6.85 -5.19
N LEU A 39 -0.71 -6.00 -4.28
CA LEU A 39 -1.09 -4.58 -4.24
C LEU A 39 -0.66 -3.86 -5.54
N ALA A 40 -1.51 -2.96 -6.03
CA ALA A 40 -1.14 -2.12 -7.17
C ALA A 40 0.11 -1.28 -6.84
N GLU A 41 0.90 -0.96 -7.85
CA GLU A 41 2.19 -0.28 -7.68
C GLU A 41 2.07 1.03 -6.89
N ILE A 42 1.06 1.86 -7.19
CA ILE A 42 0.81 3.11 -6.46
C ILE A 42 0.59 2.89 -4.95
N HIS A 43 -0.05 1.80 -4.57
CA HIS A 43 -0.30 1.47 -3.16
C HIS A 43 0.93 0.87 -2.49
N LYS A 44 1.80 0.18 -3.24
CA LYS A 44 3.12 -0.24 -2.73
C LYS A 44 3.99 0.98 -2.42
N ASP A 45 3.89 2.03 -3.23
CA ASP A 45 4.61 3.28 -2.98
C ASP A 45 4.09 3.99 -1.73
N ASP A 46 2.77 4.11 -1.57
CA ASP A 46 2.16 4.72 -0.38
C ASP A 46 2.49 3.92 0.89
N TYR A 47 2.52 2.58 0.80
CA TYR A 47 3.00 1.73 1.90
C TYR A 47 4.47 1.99 2.22
N THR A 48 5.32 2.16 1.20
CA THR A 48 6.74 2.48 1.37
C THR A 48 6.94 3.82 2.07
N LEU A 49 6.14 4.84 1.71
CA LEU A 49 6.13 6.11 2.42
C LEU A 49 5.71 5.95 3.89
N MET A 50 4.68 5.15 4.17
CA MET A 50 4.25 4.89 5.55
C MET A 50 5.39 4.27 6.38
N ILE A 51 6.10 3.30 5.81
CA ILE A 51 7.27 2.68 6.45
C ILE A 51 8.42 3.68 6.64
N ALA A 52 8.70 4.52 5.64
CA ALA A 52 9.73 5.56 5.73
C ALA A 52 9.42 6.58 6.85
N ASN A 53 8.15 6.98 7.01
CA ASN A 53 7.71 7.83 8.11
C ASN A 53 7.84 7.11 9.47
N GLY A 54 7.54 5.81 9.53
CA GLY A 54 7.77 5.01 10.72
C GLY A 54 9.26 4.96 11.10
N TYR A 55 10.15 4.78 10.11
CA TYR A 55 11.60 4.82 10.28
C TYR A 55 12.07 6.17 10.82
N LEU A 56 11.55 7.29 10.32
CA LEU A 56 11.88 8.62 10.86
C LEU A 56 11.53 8.76 12.34
N ALA A 57 10.47 8.09 12.80
CA ALA A 57 10.02 8.19 14.18
C ALA A 57 10.85 7.32 15.16
N ASN A 58 11.37 6.17 14.71
CA ASN A 58 12.01 5.19 15.60
C ASN A 58 13.46 4.84 15.26
N GLY A 59 13.96 5.22 14.08
CA GLY A 59 15.31 4.90 13.59
C GLY A 59 15.56 3.42 13.29
N ASP A 60 14.53 2.57 13.32
CA ASP A 60 14.68 1.12 13.16
C ASP A 60 14.71 0.72 11.68
N ARG A 61 15.91 0.77 11.09
CA ARG A 61 16.13 0.39 9.69
C ARG A 61 15.77 -1.08 9.44
N ILE A 62 16.15 -1.98 10.34
CA ILE A 62 15.97 -3.43 10.15
C ILE A 62 14.49 -3.79 10.18
N GLY A 63 13.74 -3.27 11.17
CA GLY A 63 12.30 -3.47 11.24
C GLY A 63 11.55 -2.83 10.08
N ALA A 64 12.01 -1.69 9.56
CA ALA A 64 11.44 -1.08 8.36
C ALA A 64 11.69 -1.94 7.10
N GLU A 65 12.89 -2.51 6.95
CA GLU A 65 13.21 -3.43 5.85
C GLU A 65 12.35 -4.69 5.89
N GLU A 66 12.22 -5.32 7.07
CA GLU A 66 11.42 -6.53 7.25
C GLU A 66 9.95 -6.30 6.88
N ARG A 67 9.37 -5.16 7.27
CA ARG A 67 8.00 -4.79 6.89
C ARG A 67 7.83 -4.62 5.38
N LEU A 68 8.84 -4.09 4.69
CA LEU A 68 8.80 -3.95 3.23
C LEU A 68 8.90 -5.29 2.49
N ARG A 69 9.56 -6.30 3.07
CA ARG A 69 9.63 -7.65 2.48
C ARG A 69 8.24 -8.29 2.31
N VAL A 70 7.26 -7.88 3.11
CA VAL A 70 5.86 -8.34 3.00
C VAL A 70 5.23 -7.98 1.64
N LEU A 71 5.73 -6.95 0.95
CA LEU A 71 5.32 -6.59 -0.41
C LEU A 71 5.86 -7.53 -1.49
N GLY A 72 6.63 -8.56 -1.12
CA GLY A 72 7.27 -9.48 -2.06
C GLY A 72 8.38 -8.80 -2.88
N ILE A 73 9.09 -7.86 -2.27
CA ILE A 73 10.20 -7.13 -2.90
C ILE A 73 11.52 -7.83 -2.56
N ASP A 74 12.27 -8.21 -3.60
CA ASP A 74 13.57 -8.87 -3.44
C ASP A 74 14.68 -7.88 -3.04
N ASP A 75 14.79 -6.74 -3.74
CA ASP A 75 15.72 -5.64 -3.42
C ASP A 75 14.98 -4.47 -2.76
N VAL A 76 14.79 -4.55 -1.44
CA VAL A 76 14.14 -3.49 -0.65
C VAL A 76 14.89 -2.15 -0.77
N PRO A 77 16.23 -2.09 -0.61
CA PRO A 77 16.99 -0.86 -0.84
C PRO A 77 16.76 -0.24 -2.23
N GLY A 78 16.81 -1.06 -3.29
CA GLY A 78 16.56 -0.59 -4.66
C GLY A 78 15.15 -0.09 -4.87
N HIS A 79 14.15 -0.78 -4.31
CA HIS A 79 12.76 -0.33 -4.37
C HIS A 79 12.57 1.03 -3.69
N VAL A 80 13.11 1.24 -2.49
CA VAL A 80 13.03 2.53 -1.78
C VAL A 80 13.66 3.64 -2.63
N GLN A 81 14.79 3.38 -3.28
CA GLN A 81 15.41 4.33 -4.20
C GLN A 81 14.45 4.70 -5.36
N THR A 82 13.88 3.70 -6.04
CA THR A 82 12.95 3.91 -7.16
C THR A 82 11.69 4.67 -6.74
N VAL A 83 11.10 4.34 -5.58
CA VAL A 83 9.94 5.06 -5.04
C VAL A 83 10.30 6.52 -4.76
N THR A 84 11.47 6.77 -4.17
CA THR A 84 11.93 8.13 -3.86
C THR A 84 12.08 8.97 -5.12
N GLU A 85 12.74 8.45 -6.15
CA GLU A 85 12.92 9.15 -7.43
C GLU A 85 11.57 9.42 -8.11
N ARG A 86 10.66 8.45 -8.08
CA ARG A 86 9.29 8.61 -8.58
C ARG A 86 8.54 9.72 -7.86
N PHE A 87 8.68 9.82 -6.53
CA PHE A 87 8.04 10.87 -5.74
C PHE A 87 8.58 12.26 -6.08
N ILE A 88 9.90 12.37 -6.31
CA ILE A 88 10.53 13.61 -6.75
C ILE A 88 10.03 14.00 -8.15
N ASN A 89 10.06 13.06 -9.11
CA ASN A 89 9.66 13.31 -10.49
C ASN A 89 8.17 13.69 -10.61
N ASN A 90 7.31 13.11 -9.76
CA ASN A 90 5.89 13.43 -9.71
C ASN A 90 5.54 14.66 -8.87
N SER A 91 6.55 15.41 -8.39
CA SER A 91 6.35 16.62 -7.57
C SER A 91 5.44 16.38 -6.35
N ARG A 92 5.60 15.23 -5.68
CA ARG A 92 4.86 14.90 -4.45
C ARG A 92 5.24 15.87 -3.33
N ALA A 93 4.54 15.79 -2.20
CA ALA A 93 4.79 16.69 -1.08
C ALA A 93 6.25 16.60 -0.62
N VAL A 94 6.87 17.76 -0.37
CA VAL A 94 8.28 17.84 0.03
C VAL A 94 8.56 17.08 1.32
N ALA A 95 7.60 17.04 2.25
CA ALA A 95 7.71 16.27 3.49
C ALA A 95 7.84 14.76 3.21
N ASP A 96 7.02 14.22 2.31
CA ASP A 96 7.05 12.81 1.91
C ASP A 96 8.37 12.47 1.21
N ILE A 97 8.82 13.35 0.31
CA ILE A 97 10.11 13.20 -0.36
C ILE A 97 11.24 13.17 0.65
N ARG A 98 11.26 14.07 1.64
CA ARG A 98 12.29 14.10 2.69
C ARG A 98 12.30 12.82 3.53
N ALA A 99 11.13 12.27 3.86
CA ALA A 99 11.03 11.00 4.59
C ALA A 99 11.61 9.84 3.78
N LEU A 100 11.26 9.75 2.50
CA LEU A 100 11.79 8.75 1.58
C LEU A 100 13.30 8.91 1.35
N VAL A 101 13.81 10.14 1.24
CA VAL A 101 15.24 10.42 1.10
C VAL A 101 16.02 10.05 2.36
N ALA A 102 15.51 10.36 3.55
CA ALA A 102 16.13 9.95 4.81
C ALA A 102 16.18 8.42 4.94
N PHE A 103 15.15 7.74 4.44
CA PHE A 103 15.11 6.28 4.44
C PHE A 103 16.03 5.67 3.38
N ALA A 104 16.11 6.25 2.17
CA ALA A 104 17.07 5.87 1.14
C ALA A 104 18.52 6.06 1.61
N ALA A 105 18.80 7.12 2.38
CA ALA A 105 20.09 7.35 3.03
C ALA A 105 20.44 6.25 4.04
N ALA A 106 19.46 5.73 4.78
CA ALA A 106 19.66 4.63 5.71
C ALA A 106 20.15 3.34 5.04
N PHE A 107 19.84 3.18 3.75
CA PHE A 107 20.27 2.05 2.92
C PHE A 107 21.51 2.35 2.05
N ASP A 108 22.13 3.52 2.20
CA ASP A 108 23.24 3.98 1.34
C ASP A 108 22.86 4.03 -0.15
N ARG A 109 21.57 4.30 -0.44
CA ARG A 109 21.00 4.37 -1.81
C ARG A 109 20.62 5.81 -2.19
N LEU A 110 21.46 6.78 -1.83
CA LEU A 110 21.26 8.17 -2.22
C LEU A 110 21.61 8.39 -3.69
N THR A 111 20.77 9.12 -4.40
CA THR A 111 21.07 9.58 -5.77
C THR A 111 21.20 11.10 -5.84
N PRO A 112 21.85 11.65 -6.89
CA PRO A 112 22.02 13.10 -7.02
C PRO A 112 20.69 13.87 -7.01
N LEU A 113 19.60 13.26 -7.49
CA LEU A 113 18.26 13.83 -7.48
C LEU A 113 17.73 14.07 -6.06
N MET A 114 18.21 13.31 -5.07
CA MET A 114 17.79 13.37 -3.68
C MET A 114 18.54 14.44 -2.87
N ALA A 115 19.67 14.95 -3.36
CA ALA A 115 20.52 15.90 -2.65
C ALA A 115 19.78 17.15 -2.11
N PRO A 116 18.85 17.79 -2.87
CA PRO A 116 18.12 18.95 -2.37
C PRO A 116 17.15 18.67 -1.21
N TYR A 117 16.83 17.39 -1.00
CA TYR A 117 15.81 16.94 -0.04
C TYR A 117 16.42 16.22 1.16
N GLN A 118 17.75 16.16 1.27
CA GLN A 118 18.39 15.62 2.47
C GLN A 118 18.05 16.49 3.68
N LEU A 119 17.64 15.85 4.77
CA LEU A 119 17.48 16.52 6.06
C LEU A 119 18.89 16.88 6.54
N VAL A 120 19.31 18.12 6.29
CA VAL A 120 20.56 18.64 6.86
C VAL A 120 20.37 18.69 8.37
N SER A 121 21.07 17.81 9.11
CA SER A 121 21.33 18.07 10.52
C SER A 121 22.03 19.41 10.58
N ALA A 122 21.37 20.44 11.13
CA ALA A 122 22.01 21.72 11.37
C ALA A 122 23.35 21.47 12.07
N PRO A 123 24.44 22.15 11.68
CA PRO A 123 25.69 22.02 12.42
C PRO A 123 25.36 22.38 13.86
N GLU A 124 25.70 21.49 14.80
CA GLU A 124 25.56 21.78 16.22
C GLU A 124 26.25 23.10 16.48
N LEU A 125 25.45 24.14 16.76
CA LEU A 125 25.94 25.34 17.41
C LEU A 125 26.38 24.89 18.80
N GLY A 126 27.64 24.48 18.89
CA GLY A 126 28.32 24.20 20.15
C GLY A 126 28.24 25.40 21.09
N PRO A 127 28.33 25.16 22.41
CA PRO A 127 28.05 26.13 23.47
C PRO A 127 28.92 27.40 23.41
#